data_AF-A0A952UNP9-F1
#
_entry.id   AF-A0A952UNP9-F1
#
_cell.length_a   1.000
_cell.length_b   1.000
_cell.length_c   1.000
_cell.angle_alpha   90.00
_cell.angle_beta   90.00
_cell.angle_gamma   90.00
#
_symmetry.space_group_name_H-M   'P 1'
#
loop_
_entity.id
_entity.type
_entity.pdbx_description
1 polymer ?
#
loop_
_entity_poly.entity_id
_entity_poly.type
_entity_poly.pdbx_seq_one_letter_code
_entity_poly.pdbx_strand_id
1 'polypeptide(L)'
;MDETRGVTAHAGRRRGEPTVPHAVARVEEIPVGGRKIVSIGNRSIGVFNVAGRFFALRNTCPHQQAPLCEGRVMGTTLPSRPGEYRLGLEGRILRCPWHAWEFDITTGKSVFNPNKCRVRSYVVTVEGEPPRVDSEEHESVETFRTAVEGSWVVVYV
;
A
#
# COMPACT_ATOMS: atom_id res chain seq x y z
N MET A 1 31.31 -0.76 -28.93
CA MET A 1 30.18 -1.50 -28.32
C MET A 1 29.73 -0.67 -27.14
N ASP A 2 28.87 0.28 -27.48
CA ASP A 2 28.14 1.16 -26.58
C ASP A 2 27.04 0.36 -25.88
N GLU A 3 26.83 0.58 -24.58
CA GLU A 3 25.52 0.53 -23.91
C GLU A 3 25.69 1.02 -22.47
N THR A 4 25.84 2.34 -22.28
CA THR A 4 25.59 2.97 -20.98
C THR A 4 24.10 3.32 -20.89
N ARG A 5 23.27 2.35 -20.49
CA ARG A 5 21.86 2.61 -20.17
C ARG A 5 21.79 3.42 -18.87
N GLY A 6 21.51 4.70 -19.03
CA GLY A 6 21.27 5.64 -17.94
C GLY A 6 20.14 5.16 -17.02
N VAL A 7 20.46 4.95 -15.76
CA VAL A 7 19.49 4.78 -14.68
C VAL A 7 18.82 6.14 -14.48
N THR A 8 17.59 6.29 -14.96
CA THR A 8 16.78 7.46 -14.65
C THR A 8 16.40 7.41 -13.17
N ALA A 9 16.99 8.31 -12.38
CA ALA A 9 16.59 8.51 -10.99
C ALA A 9 15.10 8.90 -10.95
N HIS A 10 14.25 8.01 -10.44
CA HIS A 10 12.85 8.33 -10.22
C HIS A 10 12.74 9.34 -9.08
N ALA A 11 12.60 10.62 -9.45
CA ALA A 11 12.36 11.72 -8.54
C ALA A 11 11.14 11.40 -7.64
N GLY A 12 11.38 11.36 -6.33
CA GLY A 12 10.30 11.27 -5.35
C GLY A 12 9.39 12.49 -5.45
N ARG A 13 8.08 12.26 -5.49
CA ARG A 13 7.03 13.28 -5.56
C ARG A 13 7.19 14.34 -4.47
N ARG A 14 7.00 15.62 -4.83
CA ARG A 14 7.06 16.74 -3.88
C ARG A 14 5.81 16.76 -2.99
N ARG A 15 5.97 17.20 -1.74
CA ARG A 15 4.85 17.37 -0.80
C ARG A 15 3.93 18.49 -1.34
N GLY A 16 2.67 18.18 -1.65
CA GLY A 16 1.67 19.15 -2.14
C GLY A 16 1.19 18.96 -3.58
N GLU A 17 1.72 17.99 -4.33
CA GLU A 17 1.20 17.66 -5.67
C GLU A 17 -0.23 17.06 -5.54
N PRO A 18 -1.18 17.35 -6.45
CA PRO A 18 -2.53 16.81 -6.40
C PRO A 18 -2.53 15.30 -6.66
N THR A 19 -3.16 14.52 -5.77
CA THR A 19 -3.27 13.05 -5.89
C THR A 19 -4.55 12.69 -6.61
N VAL A 20 -4.46 11.77 -7.57
CA VAL A 20 -5.63 11.24 -8.30
C VAL A 20 -6.19 10.03 -7.52
N PRO A 21 -7.51 9.96 -7.29
CA PRO A 21 -8.13 8.80 -6.66
C PRO A 21 -8.23 7.62 -7.64
N HIS A 22 -7.96 6.42 -7.14
CA HIS A 22 -8.14 5.18 -7.90
C HIS A 22 -8.93 4.16 -7.06
N ALA A 23 -10.05 3.67 -7.59
CA ALA A 23 -10.74 2.51 -7.03
C ALA A 23 -9.87 1.26 -7.24
N VAL A 24 -9.58 0.51 -6.18
CA VAL A 24 -8.65 -0.64 -6.26
C VAL A 24 -9.28 -1.97 -5.84
N ALA A 25 -10.34 -1.92 -5.03
CA ALA A 25 -11.08 -3.09 -4.56
C ALA A 25 -12.40 -2.65 -3.90
N ARG A 26 -13.38 -3.55 -3.87
CA ARG A 26 -14.43 -3.55 -2.85
C ARG A 26 -13.85 -3.94 -1.50
N VAL A 27 -14.44 -3.43 -0.41
CA VAL A 27 -14.00 -3.72 0.96
C VAL A 27 -13.96 -5.23 1.24
N GLU A 28 -14.95 -5.98 0.75
CA GLU A 28 -15.07 -7.43 0.93
C GLU A 28 -13.97 -8.26 0.21
N GLU A 29 -13.32 -7.71 -0.81
CA GLU A 29 -12.21 -8.39 -1.50
C GLU A 29 -10.93 -8.44 -0.65
N ILE A 30 -10.84 -7.60 0.38
CA ILE A 30 -9.68 -7.52 1.27
C ILE A 30 -10.18 -7.67 2.71
N PRO A 31 -10.49 -8.91 3.15
CA PRO A 31 -10.95 -9.17 4.52
C PRO A 31 -9.87 -8.78 5.54
N VAL A 32 -10.24 -8.69 6.81
CA VAL A 32 -9.31 -8.35 7.91
C VAL A 32 -8.11 -9.32 7.91
N GLY A 33 -6.89 -8.77 7.96
CA GLY A 33 -5.63 -9.51 7.83
C GLY A 33 -5.23 -9.81 6.38
N GLY A 34 -6.11 -9.57 5.43
CA GLY A 34 -5.89 -9.73 4.00
C GLY A 34 -5.15 -8.55 3.35
N ARG A 35 -4.77 -8.77 2.09
CA ARG A 35 -4.14 -7.75 1.24
C ARG A 35 -4.49 -7.97 -0.22
N LYS A 36 -4.34 -6.90 -1.01
CA LYS A 36 -4.35 -6.95 -2.49
C LYS A 36 -3.16 -6.14 -3.02
N ILE A 37 -2.46 -6.65 -4.01
CA ILE A 37 -1.40 -5.92 -4.71
C ILE A 37 -1.98 -5.46 -6.03
N VAL A 38 -1.85 -4.16 -6.31
CA VAL A 38 -2.38 -3.52 -7.51
C VAL A 38 -1.29 -2.73 -8.23
N SER A 39 -1.49 -2.51 -9.52
CA SER A 39 -0.63 -1.67 -10.36
C SER A 39 -1.40 -0.43 -10.79
N ILE A 40 -0.87 0.75 -10.47
CA ILE A 40 -1.45 2.06 -10.85
C ILE A 40 -0.36 2.83 -11.60
N GLY A 41 -0.51 2.96 -12.91
CA GLY A 41 0.56 3.44 -13.78
C GLY A 41 1.83 2.59 -13.62
N ASN A 42 2.97 3.23 -13.32
CA ASN A 42 4.24 2.54 -13.08
C ASN A 42 4.50 2.15 -11.62
N ARG A 43 3.46 2.18 -10.76
CA ARG A 43 3.59 1.96 -9.31
C ARG A 43 2.89 0.66 -8.93
N SER A 44 3.65 -0.27 -8.36
CA SER A 44 3.08 -1.43 -7.66
C SER A 44 2.83 -1.08 -6.20
N ILE A 45 1.61 -1.32 -5.71
CA ILE A 45 1.13 -0.89 -4.40
C ILE A 45 0.41 -2.06 -3.73
N GLY A 46 0.76 -2.35 -2.48
CA GLY A 46 0.02 -3.28 -1.63
C GLY A 46 -0.97 -2.54 -0.74
N VAL A 47 -2.23 -2.96 -0.77
CA VAL A 47 -3.32 -2.48 0.08
C VAL A 47 -3.60 -3.55 1.12
N PHE A 48 -3.57 -3.18 2.39
CA PHE A 48 -3.69 -4.08 3.54
C PHE A 48 -4.90 -3.69 4.38
N ASN A 49 -5.63 -4.69 4.89
CA ASN A 49 -6.66 -4.49 5.90
C ASN A 49 -6.10 -4.91 7.27
N VAL A 50 -5.70 -3.93 8.08
CA VAL A 50 -5.20 -4.16 9.44
C VAL A 50 -6.31 -3.83 10.43
N ALA A 51 -6.90 -4.87 11.03
CA ALA A 51 -7.97 -4.74 12.02
C ALA A 51 -9.15 -3.87 11.55
N GLY A 52 -9.60 -4.05 10.30
CA GLY A 52 -10.73 -3.32 9.71
C GLY A 52 -10.36 -1.96 9.11
N ARG A 53 -9.09 -1.54 9.19
CA ARG A 53 -8.61 -0.27 8.64
C ARG A 53 -7.67 -0.52 7.47
N PHE A 54 -7.82 0.27 6.42
CA PHE A 54 -7.05 0.10 5.19
C PHE A 54 -5.79 0.97 5.16
N PHE A 55 -4.69 0.38 4.68
CA PHE A 55 -3.39 1.02 4.54
C PHE A 55 -2.77 0.63 3.21
N ALA A 56 -2.09 1.56 2.53
CA ALA A 56 -1.44 1.30 1.27
C ALA A 56 0.06 1.64 1.34
N LEU A 57 0.90 0.70 0.91
CA LEU A 57 2.35 0.83 0.85
C LEU A 57 2.86 0.53 -0.55
N ARG A 58 3.96 1.17 -0.96
CA ARG A 58 4.67 0.81 -2.19
C ARG A 58 5.21 -0.62 -2.08
N ASN A 59 4.97 -1.44 -3.10
CA ASN A 59 5.47 -2.80 -3.22
C ASN A 59 6.95 -2.83 -3.65
N THR A 60 7.80 -2.09 -2.95
CA THR A 60 9.24 -2.01 -3.23
C THR A 60 9.98 -1.76 -1.94
N CYS A 61 10.78 -2.73 -1.50
CA CYS A 61 11.57 -2.61 -0.28
C CYS A 61 12.64 -1.52 -0.46
N PRO A 62 12.78 -0.55 0.47
CA PRO A 62 13.78 0.51 0.36
C PRO A 62 15.22 0.02 0.55
N HIS A 63 15.42 -1.25 0.93
CA HIS A 63 16.75 -1.86 1.05
C HIS A 63 17.31 -2.25 -0.32
N GLN A 64 16.69 -3.23 -0.98
CA GLN A 64 17.17 -3.76 -2.28
C GLN A 64 16.01 -4.02 -3.26
N GLN A 65 14.91 -3.26 -3.15
CA GLN A 65 13.82 -3.24 -4.14
C GLN A 65 12.98 -4.52 -4.28
N ALA A 66 13.11 -5.48 -3.36
CA ALA A 66 12.25 -6.65 -3.26
C ALA A 66 10.74 -6.30 -3.35
N PRO A 67 9.88 -7.22 -3.84
CA PRO A 67 8.43 -7.07 -3.83
C PRO A 67 7.91 -7.14 -2.38
N LEU A 68 8.04 -6.03 -1.67
CA LEU A 68 7.86 -5.95 -0.22
C LEU A 68 6.48 -6.44 0.23
N CYS A 69 5.43 -6.10 -0.51
CA CYS A 69 4.05 -6.43 -0.17
C CYS A 69 3.71 -7.91 -0.35
N GLU A 70 4.59 -8.70 -0.98
CA GLU A 70 4.49 -10.16 -0.98
C GLU A 70 5.00 -10.79 0.32
N GLY A 71 5.77 -10.04 1.11
CA GLY A 71 6.34 -10.45 2.39
C GLY A 71 5.30 -10.88 3.44
N ARG A 72 5.69 -11.63 4.47
CA ARG A 72 4.75 -12.12 5.48
C ARG A 72 4.26 -10.97 6.37
N VAL A 73 2.98 -10.99 6.74
CA VAL A 73 2.41 -10.14 7.78
C VAL A 73 2.42 -10.91 9.09
N MET A 74 2.95 -10.32 10.16
CA MET A 74 3.17 -10.95 11.47
C MET A 74 3.26 -9.90 12.58
N GLY A 75 3.48 -10.34 13.83
CA GLY A 75 3.96 -9.49 14.92
C GLY A 75 5.49 -9.30 14.94
N THR A 76 5.98 -8.62 15.98
CA THR A 76 7.42 -8.44 16.24
C THR A 76 7.70 -8.40 17.74
N THR A 77 8.97 -8.31 18.13
CA THR A 77 9.38 -8.11 19.52
C THR A 77 9.29 -6.64 19.90
N LEU A 78 8.75 -6.37 21.08
CA LEU A 78 8.67 -5.05 21.67
C LEU A 78 9.88 -4.79 22.59
N PRO A 79 10.24 -3.51 22.81
CA PRO A 79 11.24 -3.15 23.82
C PRO A 79 10.94 -3.81 25.17
N SER A 80 11.94 -4.49 25.72
CA SER A 80 11.87 -5.31 26.94
C SER A 80 13.23 -5.36 27.62
N ARG A 81 13.27 -5.87 28.87
CA ARG A 81 14.54 -6.01 29.61
C ARG A 81 15.34 -7.19 29.06
N PRO A 82 16.68 -7.23 29.25
CA PRO A 82 17.47 -8.41 28.91
C PRO A 82 16.91 -9.68 29.54
N GLY A 83 16.75 -10.74 28.74
CA GLY A 83 16.17 -12.02 29.17
C GLY A 83 14.63 -12.08 29.10
N GLU A 84 13.95 -10.99 28.78
CA GLU A 84 12.51 -10.97 28.55
C GLU A 84 12.20 -10.91 27.05
N TYR A 85 11.18 -11.65 26.61
CA TYR A 85 10.64 -11.55 25.25
C TYR A 85 9.20 -11.07 25.32
N ARG A 86 8.96 -9.83 24.89
CA ARG A 86 7.61 -9.30 24.75
C ARG A 86 7.22 -9.28 23.28
N LEU A 87 6.23 -10.07 22.89
CA LEU A 87 5.68 -10.06 21.53
C LEU A 87 4.53 -9.04 21.43
N GLY A 88 4.37 -8.43 20.27
CA GLY A 88 3.27 -7.51 20.00
C GLY A 88 3.14 -7.14 18.53
N LEU A 89 2.16 -6.28 18.23
CA LEU A 89 1.87 -5.80 16.88
C LEU A 89 1.49 -6.91 15.88
N GLU A 90 0.87 -7.99 16.37
CA GLU A 90 0.40 -9.08 15.52
C GLU A 90 -0.51 -8.56 14.40
N GLY A 91 -0.31 -9.08 13.17
CA GLY A 91 -1.03 -8.62 11.99
C GLY A 91 -0.64 -7.23 11.47
N ARG A 92 0.39 -6.57 12.03
CA ARG A 92 0.77 -5.18 11.68
C ARG A 92 2.14 -5.06 11.01
N ILE A 93 3.01 -6.04 11.17
CA ILE A 93 4.40 -5.97 10.69
C ILE A 93 4.52 -6.72 9.37
N LEU A 94 4.91 -5.99 8.33
CA LEU A 94 5.26 -6.53 7.02
C LEU A 94 6.76 -6.84 6.98
N ARG A 95 7.09 -8.13 6.84
CA ARG A 95 8.47 -8.61 6.76
C ARG A 95 8.86 -8.88 5.32
N CYS A 96 9.85 -8.14 4.82
CA CYS A 96 10.41 -8.28 3.48
C CYS A 96 10.83 -9.74 3.19
N PRO A 97 10.48 -10.31 2.01
CA PRO A 97 10.77 -11.71 1.69
C PRO A 97 12.26 -12.00 1.46
N TRP A 98 13.08 -10.99 1.16
CA TRP A 98 14.52 -11.22 0.89
C TRP A 98 15.36 -11.22 2.17
N HIS A 99 15.43 -10.08 2.86
CA HIS A 99 16.37 -9.86 3.96
C HIS A 99 15.66 -9.67 5.31
N ALA A 100 14.39 -10.07 5.40
CA ALA A 100 13.58 -10.01 6.61
C ALA A 100 13.43 -8.62 7.26
N TRP A 101 13.72 -7.51 6.56
CA TRP A 101 13.47 -6.16 7.08
C TRP A 101 11.98 -5.97 7.37
N GLU A 102 11.71 -5.48 8.58
CA GLU A 102 10.36 -5.32 9.11
C GLU A 102 9.89 -3.86 9.02
N PHE A 103 8.64 -3.70 8.60
CA PHE A 103 7.98 -2.41 8.48
C PHE A 103 6.59 -2.47 9.10
N ASP A 104 6.24 -1.46 9.88
CA ASP A 104 4.89 -1.28 10.38
C ASP A 104 3.98 -0.82 9.24
N ILE A 105 2.99 -1.63 8.87
CA ILE A 105 2.05 -1.36 7.75
C ILE A 105 1.34 -0.02 7.92
N THR A 106 1.00 0.34 9.15
CA THR A 106 0.16 1.51 9.44
C THR A 106 0.92 2.84 9.35
N THR A 107 2.25 2.79 9.37
CA THR A 107 3.11 3.99 9.32
C THR A 107 4.11 3.97 8.18
N GLY A 108 4.35 2.80 7.57
CA GLY A 108 5.41 2.54 6.60
C GLY A 108 6.82 2.56 7.20
N LYS A 109 6.99 2.81 8.50
CA LYS A 109 8.31 2.95 9.13
C LYS A 109 8.95 1.60 9.37
N SER A 110 10.28 1.54 9.22
CA SER A 110 11.06 0.38 9.65
C SER A 110 10.95 0.21 11.16
N VAL A 111 10.82 -1.04 11.62
CA VAL A 111 10.89 -1.37 13.06
C VAL A 111 12.28 -1.06 13.62
N PHE A 112 13.33 -1.37 12.85
CA PHE A 112 14.72 -1.19 13.27
C PHE A 112 15.20 0.27 13.23
N ASN A 113 14.86 1.03 12.19
CA ASN A 113 15.30 2.43 12.05
C ASN A 113 14.15 3.35 11.60
N PRO A 114 13.17 3.62 12.47
CA PRO A 114 11.91 4.29 12.10
C PRO A 114 12.10 5.75 11.67
N ASN A 115 13.22 6.37 12.02
CA ASN A 115 13.51 7.77 11.70
C ASN A 115 14.25 7.94 10.36
N LYS A 116 14.97 6.91 9.89
CA LYS A 116 15.77 6.99 8.66
C LYS A 116 15.28 6.08 7.55
N CYS A 117 14.53 5.02 7.87
CA CYS A 117 14.05 4.07 6.89
C CYS A 117 12.52 3.94 6.94
N ARG A 118 11.87 4.22 5.80
CA ARG A 118 10.44 4.03 5.61
C ARG A 118 10.13 3.62 4.19
N VAL A 119 9.02 2.91 4.05
CA VAL A 119 8.36 2.61 2.78
C VAL A 119 7.42 3.76 2.47
N ARG A 120 7.27 4.09 1.19
CA ARG A 120 6.28 5.09 0.78
C ARG A 120 4.87 4.57 1.05
N SER A 121 4.09 5.35 1.78
CA SER A 121 2.66 5.11 1.98
C SER A 121 1.82 5.99 1.07
N TYR A 122 0.57 5.57 0.86
CA TYR A 122 -0.44 6.27 0.07
C TYR A 122 -1.67 6.52 0.95
N VAL A 123 -2.40 7.60 0.66
CA VAL A 123 -3.65 7.90 1.36
C VAL A 123 -4.70 6.92 0.86
N VAL A 124 -5.49 6.39 1.79
CA VAL A 124 -6.58 5.45 1.51
C VAL A 124 -7.86 5.98 2.12
N THR A 125 -8.94 5.97 1.37
CA THR A 125 -10.30 6.21 1.87
C THR A 125 -11.20 5.02 1.55
N VAL A 126 -12.33 4.95 2.24
CA VAL A 126 -13.40 4.01 1.96
C VAL A 126 -14.62 4.83 1.58
N GLU A 127 -15.04 4.73 0.33
CA GLU A 127 -16.14 5.50 -0.24
C GLU A 127 -17.36 4.61 -0.49
N GLY A 128 -18.57 5.18 -0.48
CA GLY A 128 -19.80 4.43 -0.81
C GLY A 128 -19.91 4.08 -2.30
N GLU A 129 -19.27 4.85 -3.16
CA GLU A 129 -19.24 4.71 -4.62
C GLU A 129 -17.79 4.85 -5.11
N PRO A 130 -17.42 4.26 -6.25
CA PRO A 130 -16.09 4.49 -6.81
C PRO A 130 -15.95 5.95 -7.25
N PRO A 131 -14.74 6.55 -7.21
CA PRO A 131 -14.52 7.89 -7.72
C PRO A 131 -14.97 8.00 -9.18
N ARG A 132 -15.67 9.09 -9.50
CA ARG A 132 -15.97 9.46 -10.89
C ARG A 132 -14.64 9.76 -11.56
N VAL A 133 -14.26 8.94 -12.52
CA VAL A 133 -13.15 9.24 -13.40
C VAL A 133 -13.77 10.01 -14.54
N ASP A 134 -13.42 11.29 -14.69
CA ASP A 134 -13.84 12.09 -15.84
C ASP A 134 -13.11 11.55 -17.08
N SER A 135 -13.61 10.43 -17.62
CA SER A 135 -13.26 9.97 -18.95
C SER A 135 -14.08 10.81 -19.92
N GLU A 136 -13.41 11.62 -20.75
CA GLU A 136 -14.06 12.17 -21.95
C GLU A 136 -14.39 10.98 -22.88
N GLU A 137 -15.56 10.38 -22.70
CA GLU A 137 -16.11 9.38 -23.62
C GLU A 137 -17.46 9.86 -24.16
N HIS A 138 -17.57 9.81 -25.48
CA HIS A 138 -18.74 10.20 -26.25
C HIS A 138 -19.97 9.35 -25.90
N GLU A 139 -21.09 10.07 -25.85
CA GLU A 139 -22.45 9.68 -25.51
C GLU A 139 -22.99 8.50 -26.34
N SER A 140 -23.49 7.46 -25.67
CA SER A 140 -24.59 6.64 -26.17
C SER A 140 -25.35 5.99 -25.01
N VAL A 141 -26.67 5.92 -25.17
CA VAL A 141 -27.71 5.86 -24.13
C VAL A 141 -28.14 4.43 -23.79
N GLU A 142 -28.25 4.12 -22.50
CA GLU A 142 -29.35 3.37 -21.84
C GLU A 142 -29.08 3.35 -20.31
N THR A 143 -30.04 3.81 -19.49
CA THR A 143 -29.90 3.79 -18.02
C THR A 143 -30.70 2.65 -17.41
N PHE A 144 -29.98 1.64 -16.90
CA PHE A 144 -30.54 0.58 -16.05
C PHE A 144 -30.54 1.03 -14.59
N ARG A 145 -31.46 0.48 -13.78
CA ARG A 145 -31.54 0.74 -12.33
C ARG A 145 -30.28 0.17 -11.66
N THR A 146 -29.34 1.02 -11.29
CA THR A 146 -28.12 0.64 -10.58
C THR A 146 -28.37 0.64 -9.08
N ALA A 147 -28.28 -0.54 -8.46
CA ALA A 147 -28.11 -0.64 -7.02
C ALA A 147 -26.61 -0.56 -6.72
N VAL A 148 -26.18 0.44 -5.95
CA VAL A 148 -24.82 0.49 -5.41
C VAL A 148 -24.80 -0.36 -4.16
N GLU A 149 -24.37 -1.61 -4.29
CA GLU A 149 -24.11 -2.47 -3.13
C GLU A 149 -22.60 -2.57 -2.92
N GLY A 150 -22.09 -1.93 -1.86
CA GLY A 150 -20.74 -2.12 -1.35
C GLY A 150 -19.86 -0.85 -1.32
N SER A 151 -19.01 -0.75 -0.29
CA SER A 151 -18.02 0.33 -0.17
C SER A 151 -16.73 -0.01 -0.94
N TRP A 152 -16.11 1.01 -1.52
CA TRP A 152 -14.89 0.94 -2.32
C TRP A 152 -13.68 1.40 -1.52
N VAL A 153 -12.58 0.66 -1.63
CA VAL A 153 -11.26 1.11 -1.17
C VAL A 153 -10.64 1.96 -2.28
N VAL A 154 -10.30 3.20 -1.95
CA VAL A 154 -9.76 4.20 -2.88
C VAL A 154 -8.35 4.59 -2.43
N VAL A 155 -7.38 4.52 -3.34
CA VAL A 155 -5.99 4.91 -3.08
C VAL A 155 -5.66 6.17 -3.87
N TYR A 156 -5.02 7.12 -3.19
CA TYR A 156 -4.59 8.41 -3.75
C TYR A 156 -3.08 8.37 -4.01
N VAL A 157 -2.69 8.50 -5.27
CA VAL A 157 -1.31 8.23 -5.74
C VAL A 157 -0.57 9.48 -6.23
#